data_AF-A0A369UXX2-F1
#
_entry.id   AF-A0A369UXX2-F1
#
_cell.length_a   1.000
_cell.length_b   1.000
_cell.length_c   1.000
_cell.angle_alpha   90.00
_cell.angle_beta   90.00
_cell.angle_gamma   90.00
#
_symmetry.space_group_name_H-M   'P 1'
#
loop_
_entity.id
_entity.type
_entity.pdbx_description
1 polymer ?
#
loop_
_entity_poly.entity_id
_entity_poly.type
_entity_poly.pdbx_seq_one_letter_code
_entity_poly.pdbx_strand_id
1 'polypeptide(L)' 'MAGVLDRIKRFARSPQGRRAAEQVRRAAADPRRRAQAQQMLRRFGSKRR' A
#
# COMPACT_ATOMS: atom_id res chain seq x y z
N MET A 1 -7.08 -7.84 21.39
CA MET A 1 -6.50 -7.27 20.16
C MET A 1 -5.31 -8.05 19.55
N ALA A 2 -4.86 -9.19 20.13
CA ALA A 2 -3.74 -9.96 19.58
C ALA A 2 -4.11 -10.86 18.36
N GLY A 3 -5.32 -11.43 18.34
CA GLY A 3 -5.72 -12.40 17.30
C GLY A 3 -5.87 -11.81 15.89
N VAL A 4 -6.35 -10.56 15.77
CA VAL A 4 -6.50 -9.90 14.46
C VAL A 4 -5.13 -9.59 13.85
N LEU A 5 -4.19 -9.09 14.66
CA LEU A 5 -2.82 -8.82 14.23
C LEU A 5 -2.09 -10.11 13.83
N ASP A 6 -2.28 -11.19 14.57
CA ASP A 6 -1.69 -12.49 14.22
C ASP A 6 -2.26 -13.06 12.92
N ARG A 7 -3.57 -12.88 12.69
CA ARG A 7 -4.24 -13.27 11.44
C ARG A 7 -3.74 -12.46 10.25
N ILE A 8 -3.51 -11.15 10.41
CA ILE A 8 -2.92 -10.30 9.38
C ILE A 8 -1.46 -10.73 9.11
N LYS A 9 -0.68 -11.03 10.14
CA LYS A 9 0.70 -11.56 9.98
C LYS A 9 0.72 -12.89 9.25
N ARG A 10 -0.16 -13.84 9.60
CA ARG A 10 -0.31 -15.12 8.88
C ARG A 10 -0.76 -14.91 7.44
N PHE A 11 -1.73 -14.03 7.22
CA PHE A 11 -2.20 -13.69 5.89
C PHE A 11 -1.07 -13.09 5.05
N ALA A 12 -0.33 -12.12 5.56
CA ALA A 12 0.82 -11.52 4.88
C ALA A 12 1.94 -12.52 4.57
N ARG A 13 2.13 -13.54 5.42
CA ARG A 13 3.08 -14.64 5.18
C ARG A 13 2.55 -15.74 4.25
N SER A 14 1.25 -15.79 4.02
CA SER A 14 0.62 -16.76 3.11
C SER A 14 0.95 -16.46 1.63
N PRO A 15 0.88 -17.45 0.74
CA PRO A 15 1.08 -17.23 -0.69
C PRO A 15 0.08 -16.23 -1.30
N GLN A 16 -1.15 -16.18 -0.78
CA GLN A 16 -2.17 -15.21 -1.21
C GLN A 16 -1.81 -13.78 -0.79
N GLY A 17 -1.37 -13.60 0.46
CA GLY A 17 -0.91 -12.30 0.95
C GLY A 17 0.38 -11.83 0.31
N ARG A 18 1.31 -12.75 -0.01
CA ARG A 18 2.50 -12.42 -0.81
C ARG A 18 2.13 -11.92 -2.20
N ARG A 19 1.19 -12.57 -2.90
CA ARG A 19 0.68 -12.09 -4.20
C ARG A 19 0.01 -10.72 -4.09
N ALA A 20 -0.79 -10.49 -3.05
CA ALA A 20 -1.39 -9.18 -2.80
C ALA A 20 -0.32 -8.10 -2.52
N ALA A 21 0.66 -8.42 -1.68
CA ALA A 21 1.78 -7.53 -1.37
C ALA A 21 2.66 -7.27 -2.61
N GLU A 22 2.86 -8.26 -3.48
CA GLU A 22 3.57 -8.10 -4.75
C GLU A 22 2.80 -7.25 -5.75
N GLN A 23 1.48 -7.40 -5.85
CA GLN A 23 0.65 -6.54 -6.69
C GLN A 23 0.72 -5.08 -6.21
N VAL A 24 0.62 -4.86 -4.90
CA VAL A 24 0.79 -3.53 -4.30
C VAL A 24 2.21 -3.02 -4.53
N ARG A 25 3.24 -3.85 -4.32
CA ARG A 25 4.63 -3.48 -4.60
C ARG A 25 4.85 -3.13 -6.05
N ARG A 26 4.31 -3.88 -7.01
CA ARG A 26 4.41 -3.58 -8.45
C ARG A 26 3.68 -2.28 -8.78
N ALA A 27 2.46 -2.11 -8.27
CA ALA A 27 1.69 -0.89 -8.44
C ALA A 27 2.36 0.34 -7.81
N ALA A 28 3.10 0.16 -6.71
CA ALA A 28 3.85 1.21 -6.03
C ALA A 28 5.26 1.44 -6.60
N ALA A 29 5.90 0.40 -7.14
CA ALA A 29 7.18 0.45 -7.82
C ALA A 29 7.07 1.15 -9.18
N ASP A 30 5.86 1.25 -9.72
CA ASP A 30 5.59 1.96 -10.96
C ASP A 30 5.83 3.47 -10.78
N PRO A 31 6.91 4.04 -11.36
CA PRO A 31 7.30 5.43 -11.12
C PRO A 31 6.24 6.41 -11.61
N ARG A 32 5.46 6.04 -12.64
CA ARG A 32 4.36 6.83 -13.19
C ARG A 32 3.22 7.00 -12.19
N ARG A 33 2.81 5.90 -11.53
CA ARG A 33 1.80 5.95 -10.46
C ARG A 33 2.29 6.70 -9.24
N ARG A 34 3.59 6.59 -8.92
CA ARG A 34 4.21 7.30 -7.81
C ARG A 34 4.21 8.82 -8.02
N ALA A 35 4.54 9.29 -9.22
CA ALA A 35 4.45 10.71 -9.58
C ALA A 35 3.01 11.24 -9.53
N GLN A 36 2.05 10.46 -10.04
CA GLN A 36 0.63 10.83 -10.01
C GLN A 36 0.07 10.87 -8.58
N ALA A 37 0.42 9.90 -7.74
CA ALA A 37 0.07 9.87 -6.33
C ALA A 37 0.72 11.04 -5.57
N GLN A 38 2.00 11.35 -5.82
CA GLN A 38 2.64 12.52 -5.24
C GLN A 38 1.96 13.83 -5.67
N GLN A 39 1.56 13.95 -6.94
CA GLN A 39 0.89 15.15 -7.43
C GLN A 39 -0.51 15.30 -6.82
N MET A 40 -1.26 14.19 -6.68
CA MET A 40 -2.53 14.16 -5.94
C MET A 40 -2.33 14.52 -4.47
N LEU A 41 -1.37 13.90 -3.79
CA LEU A 41 -1.05 14.21 -2.39
C LEU A 41 -0.63 15.67 -2.20
N ARG A 42 0.10 16.27 -3.15
CA ARG A 42 0.41 17.71 -3.12
C ARG A 42 -0.85 18.55 -3.31
N ARG A 43 -1.72 18.21 -4.26
CA ARG A 43 -3.00 18.92 -4.47
C ARG A 43 -3.93 18.84 -3.27
N PHE A 44 -4.09 17.67 -2.66
CA PHE A 44 -4.99 17.47 -1.52
C PHE A 44 -4.35 17.86 -0.18
N GLY A 45 -3.03 17.72 -0.03
CA GLY A 45 -2.27 18.13 1.15
C GLY A 45 -2.08 19.65 1.23
N SER A 46 -1.99 20.34 0.10
CA SER A 46 -1.90 21.80 0.08
C SER A 46 -3.21 22.51 0.43
N LYS A 47 -4.33 21.79 0.52
CA LYS A 47 -5.64 22.32 0.93
C LYS A 47 -5.85 22.33 2.46
N ARG A 48 -4.90 21.79 3.24
CA ARG A 48 -4.95 21.78 4.73
C ARG A 48 -4.11 22.89 5.38
N ARG A 49 -3.74 23.93 4.65
CA ARG A 49 -2.97 25.05 5.20
C ARG A 49 -3.69 26.35 4.98
#